data_AF-A0AAD7D106-F1
#
_entry.id   AF-A0AAD7D106-F1
#
_cell.length_a   1.000
_cell.length_b   1.000
_cell.length_c   1.000
_cell.angle_alpha   90.00
_cell.angle_beta   90.00
_cell.angle_gamma   90.00
#
_symmetry.space_group_name_H-M   'P 1'
#
loop_
_entity.id
_entity.type
_entity.pdbx_description
1 polymer ?
#
loop_
_entity_poly.entity_id
_entity_poly.type
_entity_poly.pdbx_seq_one_letter_code
_entity_poly.pdbx_strand_id
1 'polypeptide(L)'
;MNAPSKSNTEAGAALYSPAFLRFYDRLVPGLFLPYAWSLLTLVDLNPSCLDAASARVRKAHLHLNCTTVHADFLAPDSLSPSSLGTFDAISAMLLLHCLPGPPSRKAVALVRLRHILRKENGVLFGATILGQGIRHNLFGRFLMWLFNRRGIFDNREDHAKSFVEPLEEAFDEVKWRIVGAMLLFEARGPRE
;
A
#
# COMPACT_ATOMS: atom_id res chain seq x y z
N MET A 1 15.08 -14.00 -44.27
CA MET A 1 15.79 -14.38 -43.03
C MET A 1 14.79 -14.30 -41.90
N ASN A 2 14.34 -15.44 -41.38
CA ASN A 2 13.30 -15.49 -40.35
C ASN A 2 13.86 -15.13 -38.98
N ALA A 3 13.15 -14.28 -38.24
CA ALA A 3 13.45 -13.96 -36.85
C ALA A 3 13.35 -15.24 -35.98
N PRO A 4 14.21 -15.42 -34.96
CA PRO A 4 14.17 -16.60 -34.11
C PRO A 4 12.88 -16.64 -33.29
N SER A 5 12.23 -17.81 -33.28
CA SER A 5 10.98 -18.08 -32.57
C SER A 5 11.13 -17.88 -31.06
N LYS A 6 10.20 -17.14 -30.45
CA LYS A 6 10.13 -16.96 -29.00
C LYS A 6 9.72 -18.24 -28.27
N SER A 7 10.54 -18.55 -27.28
CA SER A 7 10.28 -19.18 -25.98
C SER A 7 9.83 -20.64 -25.92
N ASN A 8 10.81 -21.55 -25.82
CA ASN A 8 10.63 -22.79 -25.07
C ASN A 8 10.84 -22.51 -23.57
N THR A 9 9.76 -22.39 -22.81
CA THR A 9 9.77 -22.04 -21.38
C THR A 9 10.65 -22.98 -20.56
N GLU A 10 10.73 -24.25 -20.96
CA GLU A 10 11.54 -25.28 -20.30
C GLU A 10 13.03 -24.97 -20.36
N ALA A 11 13.52 -24.45 -21.49
CA ALA A 11 14.92 -24.08 -21.67
C ALA A 11 15.30 -22.87 -20.80
N GLY A 12 14.37 -21.93 -20.61
CA GLY A 12 14.55 -20.81 -19.67
C GLY A 12 14.56 -21.26 -18.21
N ALA A 13 13.70 -22.22 -17.86
CA ALA A 13 13.63 -22.78 -16.51
C ALA A 13 14.87 -23.63 -16.15
N ALA A 14 15.43 -24.35 -17.12
CA ALA A 14 16.61 -25.21 -16.94
C ALA A 14 17.88 -24.46 -16.48
N LEU A 15 17.93 -23.14 -16.69
CA LEU A 15 19.03 -22.28 -16.25
C LEU A 15 19.14 -22.20 -14.71
N TYR A 16 18.03 -22.37 -13.98
CA TYR A 16 17.93 -22.22 -12.53
C TYR A 16 18.39 -23.47 -11.76
N SER A 17 19.62 -23.92 -12.03
CA SER A 17 20.27 -24.94 -11.21
C SER A 17 20.57 -24.44 -9.79
N PRO A 18 20.71 -25.31 -8.77
CA PRO A 18 21.03 -24.87 -7.40
C PRO A 18 22.31 -24.03 -7.28
N ALA A 19 23.30 -24.27 -8.14
CA ALA A 19 24.53 -23.47 -8.17
C ALA A 19 24.30 -22.09 -8.79
N PHE A 20 23.55 -22.03 -9.90
CA PHE A 20 23.17 -20.77 -10.52
C PHE A 20 22.26 -19.95 -9.60
N LEU A 21 21.32 -20.57 -8.89
CA LEU A 21 20.46 -19.91 -7.91
C LEU A 21 21.27 -19.28 -6.77
N ARG A 22 22.31 -19.94 -6.24
CA ARG A 22 23.19 -19.33 -5.23
C ARG A 22 23.95 -18.11 -5.76
N PHE A 23 24.38 -18.14 -7.01
CA PHE A 23 25.00 -16.99 -7.68
C PHE A 23 23.99 -15.88 -7.95
N TYR A 24 22.82 -16.24 -8.47
CA TYR A 24 21.69 -15.35 -8.74
C TYR A 24 21.22 -14.66 -7.45
N ASP A 25 21.08 -15.38 -6.35
CA ASP A 25 20.69 -14.84 -5.04
C ASP A 25 21.72 -13.83 -4.52
N ARG A 26 23.00 -14.04 -4.81
CA ARG A 26 24.07 -13.10 -4.45
C ARG A 26 24.09 -11.86 -5.34
N LEU A 27 23.76 -12.00 -6.62
CA LEU A 27 23.71 -10.88 -7.56
C LEU A 27 22.41 -10.08 -7.45
N VAL A 28 21.26 -10.73 -7.50
CA VAL A 28 19.97 -10.04 -7.58
C VAL A 28 19.55 -9.56 -6.19
N PRO A 29 19.24 -10.43 -5.21
CA PRO A 29 19.02 -10.00 -3.82
C PRO A 29 20.20 -9.31 -3.14
N GLY A 30 21.43 -9.76 -3.40
CA GLY A 30 22.62 -9.26 -2.69
C GLY A 30 23.25 -7.99 -3.28
N LEU A 31 23.08 -7.72 -4.58
CA LEU A 31 23.67 -6.55 -5.25
C LEU A 31 22.63 -5.67 -5.94
N PHE A 32 21.60 -6.21 -6.61
CA PHE A 32 20.64 -5.40 -7.38
C PHE A 32 19.50 -4.82 -6.54
N LEU A 33 18.83 -5.65 -5.72
CA LEU A 33 17.71 -5.21 -4.88
C LEU A 33 18.06 -4.07 -3.91
N PRO A 34 19.26 -4.01 -3.29
CA PRO A 34 19.68 -2.88 -2.46
C PRO A 34 19.71 -1.53 -3.19
N TYR A 35 19.92 -1.54 -4.52
CA TYR A 35 19.91 -0.33 -5.35
C TYR A 35 18.54 -0.02 -5.94
N ALA A 36 17.66 -1.02 -6.07
CA ALA A 36 16.30 -0.85 -6.56
C ALA A 36 15.34 -0.30 -5.47
N TRP A 37 15.52 -0.72 -4.21
CA TRP A 37 14.70 -0.28 -3.07
C TRP A 37 15.59 -0.10 -1.84
N SER A 38 15.91 1.15 -1.51
CA SER A 38 16.87 1.45 -0.45
C SER A 38 16.21 1.84 0.89
N LEU A 39 14.96 2.34 0.86
CA LEU A 39 14.30 2.95 2.02
C LEU A 39 12.85 2.48 2.17
N LEU A 40 12.45 2.12 3.39
CA LEU A 40 11.06 1.88 3.78
C LEU A 40 10.77 2.61 5.08
N THR A 41 9.77 3.48 5.06
CA THR A 41 9.24 4.13 6.26
C THR A 41 7.92 3.48 6.65
N LEU A 42 7.87 2.90 7.84
CA LEU A 42 6.64 2.36 8.44
C LEU A 42 5.99 3.43 9.32
N VAL A 43 4.69 3.65 9.15
CA VAL A 43 3.93 4.67 9.88
C VAL A 43 2.74 4.00 10.55
N ASP A 44 2.58 4.19 11.85
CA ASP A 44 1.44 3.68 12.62
C ASP A 44 1.24 4.51 13.90
N LEU A 45 0.02 4.52 14.44
CA LEU A 45 -0.29 5.11 15.75
C LEU A 45 0.05 4.15 16.90
N ASN A 46 0.26 2.86 16.62
CA ASN A 46 0.56 1.85 17.63
C ASN A 46 2.04 1.45 17.56
N PRO A 47 2.85 1.77 18.60
CA PRO A 47 4.27 1.41 18.62
C PRO A 47 4.49 -0.12 18.58
N SER A 48 3.59 -0.92 19.17
CA SER A 48 3.70 -2.38 19.10
C SER A 48 3.54 -2.92 17.67
N CYS A 49 2.73 -2.27 16.83
CA CYS A 49 2.63 -2.60 15.41
C CYS A 49 3.93 -2.26 14.67
N LEU A 50 4.52 -1.10 14.95
CA LEU A 50 5.80 -0.67 14.38
C LEU A 50 6.94 -1.62 14.75
N ASP A 51 7.04 -2.02 16.02
CA ASP A 51 8.05 -2.98 16.48
C ASP A 51 7.90 -4.33 15.76
N ALA A 52 6.68 -4.86 15.73
CA ALA A 52 6.41 -6.16 15.12
C ALA A 52 6.60 -6.14 13.59
N ALA A 53 6.25 -5.05 12.90
CA ALA A 53 6.41 -4.91 11.46
C ALA A 53 7.87 -4.67 11.08
N SER A 54 8.57 -3.75 11.77
CA SER A 54 9.97 -3.45 11.50
C SER A 54 10.88 -4.66 11.75
N ALA A 55 10.63 -5.45 12.82
CA ALA A 55 11.35 -6.69 13.07
C ALA A 55 11.18 -7.70 11.91
N ARG A 56 9.97 -7.83 11.37
CA ARG A 56 9.69 -8.69 10.21
C ARG A 56 10.40 -8.20 8.94
N VAL A 57 10.36 -6.89 8.68
CA VAL A 57 11.05 -6.28 7.54
C VAL A 57 12.56 -6.50 7.64
N ARG A 58 13.17 -6.17 8.78
CA ARG A 58 14.63 -6.33 8.98
C ARG A 58 15.07 -7.78 8.83
N LYS A 59 14.22 -8.74 9.23
CA LYS A 59 14.50 -10.18 9.05
C LYS A 59 14.39 -10.61 7.59
N ALA A 60 13.40 -10.11 6.84
CA ALA A 60 13.13 -10.51 5.46
C ALA A 60 13.99 -9.76 4.43
N HIS A 61 14.38 -8.53 4.72
CA HIS A 61 15.04 -7.59 3.81
C HIS A 61 16.24 -6.93 4.50
N LEU A 62 17.30 -7.70 4.68
CA LEU A 62 18.52 -7.26 5.41
C LEU A 62 19.18 -6.01 4.83
N HIS A 63 19.02 -5.76 3.54
CA HIS A 63 19.62 -4.63 2.84
C HIS A 63 18.79 -3.34 2.90
N LEU A 64 17.54 -3.43 3.36
CA LEU A 64 16.60 -2.32 3.27
C LEU A 64 16.72 -1.44 4.52
N ASN A 65 16.89 -0.14 4.32
CA ASN A 65 16.87 0.81 5.43
C ASN A 65 15.43 1.02 5.90
N CYS A 66 15.04 0.31 6.96
CA CYS A 66 13.71 0.41 7.55
C CYS A 66 13.71 1.44 8.69
N THR A 67 12.89 2.47 8.55
CA THR A 67 12.60 3.46 9.59
C THR A 67 11.15 3.33 10.05
N THR A 68 10.87 3.79 11.27
CA THR A 68 9.53 3.77 11.87
C THR A 68 9.16 5.16 12.33
N VAL A 69 7.91 5.57 12.09
CA VAL A 69 7.35 6.86 12.48
C VAL A 69 6.06 6.61 13.25
N HIS A 70 6.04 7.07 14.49
CA HIS A 70 4.85 7.03 15.33
C HIS A 70 4.00 8.27 15.04
N ALA A 71 2.88 8.10 14.33
CA ALA A 71 2.06 9.20 13.87
C ALA A 71 0.59 8.79 13.70
N ASP A 72 -0.32 9.71 14.00
CA ASP A 72 -1.74 9.57 13.67
C ASP A 72 -1.98 9.95 12.21
N PHE A 73 -2.41 9.00 11.39
CA PHE A 73 -2.75 9.20 9.99
C PHE A 73 -3.80 10.31 9.77
N LEU A 74 -4.75 10.48 10.69
CA LEU A 74 -5.81 11.46 10.55
C LEU A 74 -5.38 12.88 10.95
N ALA A 75 -4.33 13.03 11.76
CA ALA A 75 -3.84 14.32 12.21
C ALA A 75 -3.32 15.15 11.01
N PRO A 76 -3.69 16.44 10.89
CA PRO A 76 -3.33 17.29 9.74
C PRO A 76 -1.83 17.36 9.43
N ASP A 77 -1.01 17.50 10.47
CA ASP A 77 0.40 17.87 10.33
C ASP A 77 1.36 16.73 10.71
N SER A 78 0.84 15.52 10.93
CA SER A 78 1.66 14.38 11.37
C SER A 78 2.53 13.81 10.27
N LEU A 79 2.14 13.98 9.00
CA LEU A 79 2.82 13.46 7.82
C LEU A 79 3.06 14.61 6.83
N SER A 80 4.22 15.25 6.92
CA SER A 80 4.57 16.42 6.12
C SER A 80 5.88 16.25 5.37
N PRO A 81 6.10 16.98 4.27
CA PRO A 81 7.36 16.90 3.53
C PRO A 81 8.57 17.33 4.38
N SER A 82 8.38 18.27 5.31
CA SER A 82 9.43 18.72 6.22
C SER A 82 9.84 17.68 7.25
N SER A 83 8.94 16.77 7.63
CA SER A 83 9.21 15.71 8.60
C SER A 83 9.68 14.40 7.96
N LEU A 84 9.15 14.05 6.78
CA LEU A 84 9.35 12.74 6.16
C LEU A 84 10.07 12.77 4.81
N GLY A 85 10.18 13.94 4.18
CA GLY A 85 10.59 14.04 2.78
C GLY A 85 9.47 13.61 1.83
N THR A 86 9.86 13.06 0.68
CA THR A 86 8.93 12.56 -0.35
C THR A 86 9.24 11.11 -0.71
N PHE A 87 8.22 10.40 -1.18
CA PHE A 87 8.29 8.97 -1.49
C PHE A 87 7.92 8.69 -2.95
N ASP A 88 8.61 7.73 -3.57
CA ASP A 88 8.25 7.21 -4.89
C ASP A 88 6.95 6.39 -4.85
N ALA A 89 6.63 5.78 -3.71
CA ALA A 89 5.44 4.97 -3.53
C ALA A 89 4.92 5.07 -2.08
N ILE A 90 3.61 5.21 -1.92
CA ILE A 90 2.94 5.21 -0.62
C ILE A 90 1.85 4.15 -0.63
N SER A 91 1.87 3.27 0.38
CA SER A 91 0.91 2.18 0.54
C SER A 91 -0.04 2.46 1.70
N ALA A 92 -1.35 2.47 1.42
CA ALA A 92 -2.43 2.56 2.41
C ALA A 92 -3.23 1.24 2.45
N MET A 93 -2.53 0.12 2.67
CA MET A 93 -3.14 -1.21 2.70
C MET A 93 -3.84 -1.49 4.02
N LEU A 94 -5.12 -1.88 3.94
CA LEU A 94 -5.93 -2.33 5.07
C LEU A 94 -5.97 -1.33 6.24
N LEU A 95 -5.91 -0.04 5.94
CA LEU A 95 -5.90 1.03 6.92
C LEU A 95 -7.28 1.69 7.10
N LEU A 96 -7.89 2.15 6.01
CA LEU A 96 -8.99 3.13 6.07
C LEU A 96 -10.23 2.63 6.82
N HIS A 97 -10.55 1.34 6.71
CA HIS A 97 -11.71 0.76 7.38
C HIS A 97 -11.59 0.68 8.91
N CYS A 98 -10.38 0.80 9.46
CA CYS A 98 -10.12 0.86 10.90
C CYS A 98 -10.20 2.30 11.45
N LEU A 99 -10.06 3.31 10.59
CA LEU A 99 -10.01 4.70 11.00
C LEU A 99 -11.40 5.20 11.39
N PRO A 100 -11.51 6.10 12.39
CA PRO A 100 -12.78 6.69 12.75
C PRO A 100 -13.40 7.49 11.60
N GLY A 101 -14.72 7.36 11.45
CA GLY A 101 -15.51 8.08 10.46
C GLY A 101 -15.60 9.60 10.73
N PRO A 102 -16.30 10.33 9.84
CA PRO A 102 -16.96 9.86 8.62
C PRO A 102 -15.99 9.54 7.48
N PRO A 103 -16.42 8.87 6.39
CA PRO A 103 -15.56 8.54 5.25
C PRO A 103 -14.82 9.75 4.66
N SER A 104 -15.46 10.92 4.64
CA SER A 104 -14.86 12.18 4.16
C SER A 104 -13.61 12.59 4.95
N ARG A 105 -13.59 12.39 6.28
CA ARG A 105 -12.42 12.68 7.13
C ARG A 105 -11.22 11.82 6.72
N LYS A 106 -11.47 10.55 6.43
CA LYS A 106 -10.46 9.58 5.99
C LYS A 106 -9.96 9.91 4.59
N ALA A 107 -10.86 10.30 3.69
CA ALA A 107 -10.52 10.71 2.33
C ALA A 107 -9.63 11.95 2.32
N VAL A 108 -9.93 12.95 3.17
CA VAL A 108 -9.07 14.13 3.34
C VAL A 108 -7.66 13.74 3.80
N ALA A 109 -7.52 12.79 4.73
CA ALA A 109 -6.22 12.28 5.17
C ALA A 109 -5.50 11.50 4.06
N LEU A 110 -6.22 10.69 3.29
CA LEU A 110 -5.67 9.96 2.15
C LEU A 110 -5.17 10.90 1.05
N VAL A 111 -5.93 11.93 0.70
CA VAL A 111 -5.57 12.94 -0.30
C VAL A 111 -4.34 13.75 0.16
N ARG A 112 -4.22 14.06 1.46
CA ARG A 112 -3.05 14.76 2.02
C ARG A 112 -1.71 14.07 1.72
N LEU A 113 -1.70 12.75 1.54
CA LEU A 113 -0.49 12.01 1.16
C LEU A 113 0.13 12.49 -0.16
N ARG A 114 -0.66 13.15 -1.04
CA ARG A 114 -0.16 13.76 -2.28
C ARG A 114 1.02 14.70 -2.05
N HIS A 115 1.06 15.37 -0.89
CA HIS A 115 2.12 16.33 -0.56
C HIS A 115 3.46 15.67 -0.25
N ILE A 116 3.46 14.44 0.27
CA ILE A 116 4.67 13.64 0.53
C ILE A 116 4.93 12.60 -0.57
N LEU A 117 4.16 12.62 -1.65
CA LEU A 117 4.38 11.77 -2.81
C LEU A 117 5.23 12.53 -3.84
N ARG A 118 6.21 11.86 -4.45
CA ARG A 118 6.99 12.47 -5.53
C ARG A 118 6.05 12.85 -6.68
N LYS A 119 6.19 14.07 -7.20
CA LYS A 119 5.38 14.56 -8.33
C LYS A 119 5.53 13.70 -9.58
N GLU A 120 6.77 13.37 -9.92
CA GLU A 120 7.09 12.52 -11.06
C GLU A 120 7.11 11.05 -10.66
N ASN A 121 6.36 10.21 -11.36
CA ASN A 121 6.30 8.75 -11.19
C ASN A 121 5.84 8.24 -9.81
N GLY A 122 5.46 9.14 -8.90
CA GLY A 122 4.91 8.80 -7.60
C GLY A 122 3.60 8.02 -7.71
N VAL A 123 3.43 7.00 -6.86
CA VAL A 123 2.20 6.22 -6.79
C VAL A 123 1.67 6.10 -5.36
N LEU A 124 0.41 6.47 -5.16
CA LEU A 124 -0.36 6.16 -3.95
C LEU A 124 -1.27 4.96 -4.26
N PHE A 125 -1.19 3.89 -3.48
CA PHE A 125 -2.02 2.71 -3.72
C PHE A 125 -2.48 2.09 -2.40
N GLY A 126 -3.61 1.39 -2.45
CA GLY A 126 -4.25 0.91 -1.23
C GLY A 126 -5.34 -0.10 -1.50
N ALA A 127 -5.78 -0.72 -0.41
CA ALA A 127 -6.96 -1.56 -0.42
C ALA A 127 -7.70 -1.41 0.92
N THR A 128 -9.03 -1.35 0.88
CA THR A 128 -9.84 -1.21 2.10
C THR A 128 -11.16 -1.98 2.01
N ILE A 129 -11.68 -2.41 3.15
CA ILE A 129 -12.94 -3.14 3.27
C ILE A 129 -14.09 -2.13 3.27
N LEU A 130 -15.02 -2.27 2.33
CA LEU A 130 -16.19 -1.40 2.23
C LEU A 130 -17.34 -1.88 3.13
N GLY A 131 -18.04 -0.94 3.76
CA GLY A 131 -19.29 -1.22 4.49
C GLY A 131 -20.54 -1.06 3.62
N GLN A 132 -20.47 -0.24 2.59
CA GLN A 132 -21.59 0.13 1.73
C GLN A 132 -21.31 -0.16 0.25
N GLY A 133 -22.37 -0.26 -0.55
CA GLY A 133 -22.28 -0.42 -2.00
C GLY A 133 -21.77 -1.80 -2.48
N ILE A 134 -21.63 -2.76 -1.57
CA ILE A 134 -21.19 -4.13 -1.88
C ILE A 134 -22.08 -5.16 -1.17
N ARG A 135 -22.08 -6.41 -1.67
CA ARG A 135 -22.82 -7.51 -1.07
C ARG A 135 -21.91 -8.37 -0.19
N HIS A 136 -22.02 -8.20 1.12
CA HIS A 136 -21.43 -9.12 2.09
C HIS A 136 -22.22 -10.44 2.15
N ASN A 137 -21.53 -11.59 2.27
CA ASN A 137 -22.19 -12.85 2.61
C ASN A 137 -22.61 -12.86 4.10
N LEU A 138 -23.34 -13.88 4.56
CA LEU A 138 -23.86 -13.94 5.94
C LEU A 138 -22.74 -13.84 6.99
N PHE A 139 -21.64 -14.57 6.78
CA PHE A 139 -20.50 -14.56 7.67
C PHE A 139 -19.78 -13.20 7.68
N GLY A 140 -19.59 -12.59 6.52
CA GLY A 140 -19.01 -11.24 6.38
C GLY A 140 -19.87 -10.18 7.06
N ARG A 141 -21.20 -10.25 6.94
CA ARG A 141 -22.11 -9.35 7.68
C ARG A 141 -21.96 -9.49 9.20
N PHE A 142 -21.83 -10.73 9.68
CA PHE A 142 -21.61 -10.98 11.11
C PHE A 142 -20.26 -10.40 11.58
N LEU A 143 -19.17 -10.63 10.85
CA LEU A 143 -17.85 -10.06 11.19
C LEU A 143 -17.85 -8.53 11.13
N MET A 144 -18.45 -7.94 10.09
CA MET A 144 -18.64 -6.49 9.97
C MET A 144 -19.39 -5.93 11.17
N TRP A 145 -20.50 -6.56 11.57
CA TRP A 145 -21.26 -6.15 12.75
C TRP A 145 -20.41 -6.25 14.03
N LEU A 146 -19.71 -7.36 14.24
CA LEU A 146 -18.92 -7.62 15.44
C LEU A 146 -17.75 -6.63 15.57
N PHE A 147 -16.98 -6.42 14.50
CA PHE A 147 -15.82 -5.53 14.52
C PHE A 147 -16.22 -4.07 14.62
N ASN A 148 -17.27 -3.64 13.92
CA ASN A 148 -17.78 -2.26 14.08
C ASN A 148 -18.49 -2.04 15.43
N ARG A 149 -18.98 -3.09 16.10
CA ARG A 149 -19.51 -2.99 17.47
C ARG A 149 -18.40 -2.88 18.51
N ARG A 150 -17.26 -3.53 18.27
CA ARG A 150 -16.08 -3.49 19.14
C ARG A 150 -15.16 -2.28 18.89
N GLY A 151 -15.46 -1.44 17.90
CA GLY A 151 -14.62 -0.29 17.54
C GLY A 151 -13.30 -0.68 16.86
N ILE A 152 -13.17 -1.93 16.41
CA ILE A 152 -12.00 -2.38 15.64
C ILE A 152 -12.08 -1.78 14.23
N PHE A 153 -13.29 -1.77 13.65
CA PHE A 153 -13.60 -1.09 12.40
C PHE A 153 -14.53 0.08 12.68
N ASP A 154 -14.45 1.08 11.81
CA ASP A 154 -15.44 2.14 11.72
C ASP A 154 -15.71 2.44 10.24
N ASN A 155 -16.23 1.45 9.53
CA ASN A 155 -16.39 1.47 8.07
C ASN A 155 -17.83 1.28 7.63
N ARG A 156 -18.81 1.43 8.52
CA ARG A 156 -20.24 1.23 8.21
C ARG A 156 -20.74 2.14 7.09
N GLU A 157 -20.13 3.30 6.90
CA GLU A 157 -20.53 4.29 5.88
C GLU A 157 -19.57 4.32 4.69
N ASP A 158 -18.46 3.58 4.76
CA ASP A 158 -17.43 3.55 3.73
C ASP A 158 -17.98 2.92 2.45
N HIS A 159 -18.09 3.72 1.38
CA HIS A 159 -18.40 3.28 0.02
C HIS A 159 -17.27 3.68 -0.92
N ALA A 160 -17.17 3.03 -2.08
CA ALA A 160 -16.07 3.26 -3.02
C ALA A 160 -15.93 4.74 -3.42
N LYS A 161 -17.04 5.41 -3.75
CA LYS A 161 -17.02 6.81 -4.17
C LYS A 161 -16.48 7.77 -3.10
N SER A 162 -16.65 7.46 -1.81
CA SER A 162 -16.12 8.30 -0.71
C SER A 162 -14.61 8.51 -0.80
N PHE A 163 -13.89 7.55 -1.39
CA PHE A 163 -12.43 7.60 -1.53
C PHE A 163 -12.02 7.91 -2.96
N VAL A 164 -12.73 7.35 -3.95
CA VAL A 164 -12.38 7.51 -5.37
C VAL A 164 -12.59 8.95 -5.83
N GLU A 165 -13.73 9.59 -5.53
CA GLU A 165 -14.01 10.94 -6.03
C GLU A 165 -12.99 11.96 -5.50
N PRO A 166 -12.64 12.00 -4.19
CA PRO A 166 -11.58 12.89 -3.71
C PRO A 166 -10.19 12.59 -4.29
N LEU A 167 -9.91 11.32 -4.62
CA LEU A 167 -8.66 10.97 -5.30
C LEU A 167 -8.67 11.48 -6.75
N GLU A 168 -9.78 11.36 -7.48
CA GLU A 168 -9.92 11.85 -8.86
C GLU A 168 -9.85 13.38 -8.95
N GLU A 169 -10.25 14.08 -7.90
CA GLU A 169 -10.07 15.52 -7.76
C GLU A 169 -8.59 15.89 -7.54
N ALA A 170 -7.85 15.09 -6.78
CA ALA A 170 -6.49 15.40 -6.33
C ALA A 170 -5.36 14.79 -7.19
N PHE A 171 -5.67 13.84 -8.08
CA PHE A 171 -4.70 13.11 -8.90
C PHE A 171 -5.14 13.06 -10.36
N ASP A 172 -4.17 13.06 -11.28
CA ASP A 172 -4.42 13.02 -12.72
C ASP A 172 -4.92 11.66 -13.20
N GLU A 173 -4.43 10.58 -12.61
CA GLU A 173 -4.84 9.22 -12.95
C GLU A 173 -5.23 8.46 -11.69
N VAL A 174 -6.47 7.97 -11.65
CA VAL A 174 -6.97 7.09 -10.60
C VAL A 174 -7.52 5.82 -11.22
N LYS A 175 -6.93 4.67 -10.85
CA LYS A 175 -7.42 3.35 -11.20
C LYS A 175 -8.00 2.71 -9.96
N TRP A 176 -9.17 2.12 -10.09
CA TRP A 176 -9.79 1.40 -9.00
C TRP A 176 -10.65 0.25 -9.49
N ARG A 177 -10.88 -0.71 -8.60
CA ARG A 177 -11.81 -1.81 -8.82
C ARG A 177 -12.28 -2.36 -7.48
N ILE A 178 -13.45 -2.98 -7.49
CA ILE A 178 -13.95 -3.73 -6.34
C ILE A 178 -13.65 -5.22 -6.58
N VAL A 179 -13.01 -5.86 -5.61
CA VAL A 179 -12.79 -7.31 -5.59
C VAL A 179 -13.41 -7.86 -4.31
N GLY A 180 -14.50 -8.61 -4.45
CA GLY A 180 -15.29 -9.06 -3.30
C GLY A 180 -15.89 -7.88 -2.53
N ALA A 181 -15.48 -7.72 -1.28
CA ALA A 181 -15.90 -6.61 -0.40
C ALA A 181 -14.86 -5.49 -0.28
N MET A 182 -13.78 -5.54 -1.08
CA MET A 182 -12.66 -4.62 -0.97
C MET A 182 -12.59 -3.67 -2.16
N LEU A 183 -12.40 -2.39 -1.87
CA LEU A 183 -11.92 -1.40 -2.85
C LEU A 183 -10.41 -1.55 -2.96
N LEU A 184 -9.90 -1.72 -4.18
CA LEU A 184 -8.49 -1.58 -4.53
C LEU A 184 -8.34 -0.30 -5.35
N PHE A 185 -7.35 0.53 -5.05
CA PHE A 185 -7.10 1.78 -5.74
C PHE A 185 -5.61 2.05 -5.94
N GLU A 186 -5.32 2.82 -6.98
CA GLU A 186 -4.02 3.35 -7.36
C GLU A 186 -4.23 4.76 -7.91
N ALA A 187 -3.43 5.73 -7.45
CA ALA A 187 -3.49 7.13 -7.85
C ALA A 187 -2.08 7.65 -8.19
N ARG A 188 -1.96 8.39 -9.30
CA ARG A 188 -0.70 8.92 -9.85
C ARG A 188 -0.90 10.36 -10.34
N GLY A 189 0.20 11.11 -10.42
CA GLY A 189 0.18 12.51 -10.86
C GLY A 189 -0.53 13.39 -9.83
N PRO A 190 0.04 13.59 -8.63
CA PRO A 190 -0.58 14.45 -7.62
C PRO A 190 -0.69 15.90 -8.13
N ARG A 191 -1.90 16.45 -8.11
CA ARG A 191 -2.19 17.86 -8.43
C ARG A 191 -1.82 18.75 -7.26
N GLU A 192 -1.53 20.02 -7.55
CA GLU A 192 -1.37 21.08 -6.53
C GLU A 192 -2.65 21.29 -5.72
#